data_AF-A0A847FY46-F1
#
_entry.id   AF-A0A847FY46-F1
#
_cell.length_a   1.000
_cell.length_b   1.000
_cell.length_c   1.000
_cell.angle_alpha   90.00
_cell.angle_beta   90.00
_cell.angle_gamma   90.00
#
_symmetry.space_group_name_H-M   'P 1'
#
loop_
_entity.id
_entity.type
_entity.pdbx_description
1 polymer ?
#
loop_
_entity_poly.entity_id
_entity_poly.type
_entity_poly.pdbx_seq_one_letter_code
_entity_poly.pdbx_strand_id
1 'polypeptide(L)'
;MRLSQKRLFGVLIVLLIVSMACSMFGGEKTETESNPDKDSEYLDEEYRSEGGGFSIRKAKGYEFNDVIGIVNMIAPGGNDQVGPGIMVLGGLTIKGTTNDDLMTKVGVDSGELEVKNPKKIKIAGVDAISADISGNYEGQDIKGKLAVAMVTDEQQFTIMGFSPADKWKDVSPVYDAVLGSVSFFEPDPEAGLTMEEDWEILPEKGIPAEDSGESELPVSPEYEIPTARPGEIRQWAVSARASSQYGNPDWAASRATGAPDVFDCGDDTNAWASYYSDTVEWIELTYETPVTPTEINIYQSYNPSQVVEVLMTATDGSKYIAWEGYPEEVENCPDLMAISLELTKKIMVNKVRITIDQRVLGWGWNEIDAVELVGTNGSGSTSSSSGAVQPTEKASSSTGSSSLATGKPAPTNYTGWMAGKNYQGYANVEIGETKESELDKLIGLKGKKSTENWKPRPDHKDTYIYEFGSTMKVYIGVLTDGVVYKKSIMPVDVYSKDFKLDTVTRANYEKLDAAYKKDKVIYYADMANLLKSPGFIRESYEADGVVKTMYQWYAPNGDKMSGFFLDGALTGMAGLVFIPAE
;
A
#
# COMPACT_ATOMS: atom_id res chain seq x y z
N MET A 1 -60.18 -28.31 14.14
CA MET A 1 -59.92 -27.23 13.16
C MET A 1 -58.59 -27.55 12.49
N ARG A 2 -58.41 -27.67 11.17
CA ARG A 2 -59.20 -27.26 9.97
C ARG A 2 -59.56 -25.75 9.98
N LEU A 3 -59.22 -24.94 8.97
CA LEU A 3 -58.57 -25.24 7.68
C LEU A 3 -57.76 -24.02 7.18
N SER A 4 -57.16 -24.16 5.99
CA SER A 4 -56.52 -23.13 5.16
C SER A 4 -57.49 -22.00 4.72
N GLN A 5 -57.06 -20.95 4.00
CA GLN A 5 -56.84 -21.05 2.55
C GLN A 5 -56.05 -19.86 1.95
N LYS A 6 -55.39 -20.13 0.81
CA LYS A 6 -54.78 -19.12 -0.09
C LYS A 6 -55.84 -18.22 -0.73
N ARG A 7 -55.43 -17.04 -1.23
CA ARG A 7 -55.87 -16.51 -2.54
C ARG A 7 -54.78 -15.68 -3.21
N LEU A 8 -54.94 -15.45 -4.51
CA LEU A 8 -53.95 -14.95 -5.47
C LEU A 8 -54.69 -14.12 -6.55
N PHE A 9 -53.93 -13.36 -7.35
CA PHE A 9 -54.35 -12.57 -8.52
C PHE A 9 -55.11 -11.25 -8.26
N GLY A 10 -54.75 -10.25 -9.07
CA GLY A 10 -55.29 -8.89 -9.03
C GLY A 10 -54.54 -7.90 -9.94
N VAL A 11 -54.12 -8.32 -11.14
CA VAL A 11 -53.54 -7.38 -12.13
C VAL A 11 -54.66 -6.49 -12.67
N LEU A 12 -54.47 -5.17 -12.64
CA LEU A 12 -55.35 -4.23 -13.32
C LEU A 12 -54.52 -3.18 -14.08
N ILE A 13 -54.52 -3.29 -15.41
CA ILE A 13 -54.02 -2.25 -16.30
C ILE A 13 -55.16 -1.23 -16.48
N VAL A 14 -54.89 0.04 -16.20
CA VAL A 14 -55.77 1.16 -16.60
C VAL A 14 -54.94 2.16 -17.37
N LEU A 15 -55.14 2.16 -18.69
CA LEU A 15 -54.50 3.09 -19.63
C LEU A 15 -55.53 4.18 -19.94
N LEU A 16 -55.26 5.42 -19.50
CA LEU A 16 -56.15 6.56 -19.75
C LEU A 16 -55.34 7.76 -20.24
N ILE A 17 -55.55 8.11 -21.51
CA ILE A 17 -54.99 9.30 -22.16
C ILE A 17 -56.14 10.28 -22.38
N VAL A 18 -56.13 11.43 -21.69
CA VAL A 18 -56.97 12.60 -22.00
C VAL A 18 -56.14 13.87 -21.86
N SER A 19 -56.45 14.87 -22.68
CA SER A 19 -55.67 16.08 -22.98
C SER A 19 -55.72 17.19 -21.92
N MET A 20 -54.70 18.06 -21.98
CA MET A 20 -54.72 19.52 -21.75
C MET A 20 -55.94 20.15 -21.04
N ALA A 21 -55.71 20.87 -19.94
CA ALA A 21 -55.69 22.35 -19.97
C ALA A 21 -55.36 23.02 -18.61
N CYS A 22 -54.49 24.04 -18.69
CA CYS A 22 -54.34 25.23 -17.84
C CYS A 22 -54.82 25.25 -16.36
N SER A 23 -53.82 25.31 -15.46
CA SER A 23 -53.60 26.39 -14.46
C SER A 23 -54.40 26.46 -13.14
N MET A 24 -53.66 26.87 -12.10
CA MET A 24 -54.08 27.41 -10.79
C MET A 24 -54.85 26.49 -9.83
N PHE A 25 -54.09 25.83 -8.94
CA PHE A 25 -54.19 26.12 -7.50
C PHE A 25 -52.80 25.97 -6.86
N GLY A 26 -52.43 26.90 -5.99
CA GLY A 26 -51.08 26.98 -5.41
C GLY A 26 -50.91 26.17 -4.12
N GLY A 27 -49.73 25.59 -3.96
CA GLY A 27 -49.16 25.15 -2.70
C GLY A 27 -47.67 25.50 -2.70
N GLU A 28 -47.10 25.84 -1.55
CA GLU A 28 -45.72 26.34 -1.46
C GLU A 28 -44.70 25.25 -1.85
N LYS A 29 -44.10 25.40 -3.04
CA LYS A 29 -42.84 24.75 -3.41
C LYS A 29 -41.70 25.70 -3.07
N THR A 30 -41.00 25.46 -1.97
CA THR A 30 -39.60 25.89 -1.83
C THR A 30 -38.72 24.92 -2.61
N GLU A 31 -38.91 24.88 -3.92
CA GLU A 31 -37.93 24.33 -4.86
C GLU A 31 -37.07 25.50 -5.29
N THR A 32 -35.75 25.38 -5.12
CA THR A 32 -34.79 26.34 -5.68
C THR A 32 -34.70 26.10 -7.18
N GLU A 33 -35.61 26.70 -7.94
CA GLU A 33 -35.45 26.85 -9.38
C GLU A 33 -34.15 27.63 -9.63
N SER A 34 -33.19 26.97 -10.29
CA SER A 34 -32.01 27.62 -10.86
C SER A 34 -32.48 28.70 -11.85
N ASN A 35 -31.97 29.92 -11.67
CA ASN A 35 -32.33 31.05 -12.52
C ASN A 35 -31.19 31.25 -13.51
N PRO A 36 -31.30 30.79 -14.78
CA PRO A 36 -30.15 30.68 -15.68
C PRO A 36 -29.46 32.01 -15.98
N ASP A 37 -30.17 33.15 -15.91
CA ASP A 37 -29.57 34.48 -16.01
C ASP A 37 -28.63 34.76 -14.83
N LYS A 38 -29.04 34.42 -13.59
CA LYS A 38 -28.20 34.59 -12.39
C LYS A 38 -27.09 33.56 -12.31
N ASP A 39 -27.36 32.32 -12.68
CA ASP A 39 -26.34 31.26 -12.60
C ASP A 39 -25.20 31.53 -13.62
N SER A 40 -25.47 32.29 -14.69
CA SER A 40 -24.44 32.81 -15.61
C SER A 40 -23.52 33.90 -15.02
N GLU A 41 -23.91 34.55 -13.92
CA GLU A 41 -23.09 35.54 -13.19
C GLU A 41 -21.88 34.87 -12.51
N TYR A 42 -22.04 33.63 -12.05
CA TYR A 42 -21.02 32.89 -11.28
C TYR A 42 -20.39 31.71 -12.03
N LEU A 43 -20.92 31.32 -13.19
CA LEU A 43 -20.52 30.10 -13.90
C LEU A 43 -20.12 30.35 -15.37
N ASP A 44 -19.05 29.69 -15.81
CA ASP A 44 -18.55 29.64 -17.20
C ASP A 44 -18.94 28.30 -17.87
N GLU A 45 -18.07 27.64 -18.64
CA GLU A 45 -18.43 26.43 -19.39
C GLU A 45 -18.74 25.20 -18.50
N GLU A 46 -19.39 24.20 -19.09
CA GLU A 46 -19.53 22.87 -18.47
C GLU A 46 -18.22 22.10 -18.56
N TYR A 47 -17.90 21.40 -17.47
CA TYR A 47 -16.84 20.40 -17.37
C TYR A 47 -17.47 19.06 -16.94
N ARG A 48 -16.89 17.95 -17.42
CA ARG A 48 -17.38 16.59 -17.18
C ARG A 48 -16.24 15.70 -16.71
N SER A 49 -16.38 15.10 -15.53
CA SER A 49 -15.44 14.09 -15.01
C SER A 49 -15.95 12.71 -15.35
N GLU A 50 -15.31 12.05 -16.32
CA GLU A 50 -15.69 10.69 -16.76
C GLU A 50 -15.50 9.67 -15.63
N GLY A 51 -14.32 9.61 -15.01
CA GLY A 51 -14.03 8.75 -13.86
C GLY A 51 -14.77 9.13 -12.58
N GLY A 52 -15.11 10.41 -12.41
CA GLY A 52 -15.92 10.87 -11.28
C GLY A 52 -17.42 10.60 -11.42
N GLY A 53 -17.92 10.40 -12.64
CA GLY A 53 -19.35 10.17 -12.90
C GLY A 53 -20.23 11.41 -12.74
N PHE A 54 -19.68 12.62 -12.91
CA PHE A 54 -20.42 13.88 -12.75
C PHE A 54 -20.06 14.96 -13.78
N SER A 55 -20.97 15.91 -14.00
CA SER A 55 -20.67 17.19 -14.65
C SER A 55 -21.06 18.37 -13.75
N ILE A 56 -20.38 19.49 -13.94
CA ILE A 56 -20.60 20.78 -13.28
C ILE A 56 -20.30 21.91 -14.27
N ARG A 57 -20.74 23.13 -13.98
CA ARG A 57 -20.18 24.32 -14.64
C ARG A 57 -19.08 24.94 -13.78
N LYS A 58 -18.02 25.42 -14.43
CA LYS A 58 -16.84 26.00 -13.76
C LYS A 58 -17.19 27.31 -13.07
N ALA A 59 -16.60 27.56 -11.91
CA ALA A 59 -16.66 28.85 -11.23
C ALA A 59 -15.99 29.94 -12.08
N LYS A 60 -16.73 31.03 -12.35
CA LYS A 60 -16.33 32.08 -13.30
C LYS A 60 -15.10 32.84 -12.82
N GLY A 61 -14.05 32.84 -13.64
CA GLY A 61 -12.79 33.52 -13.34
C GLY A 61 -12.01 32.95 -12.14
N TYR A 62 -12.33 31.73 -11.71
CA TYR A 62 -11.49 30.94 -10.80
C TYR A 62 -10.46 30.16 -11.63
N GLU A 63 -9.29 29.89 -11.07
CA GLU A 63 -8.33 28.96 -11.66
C GLU A 63 -8.88 27.53 -11.50
N PHE A 64 -8.90 26.76 -12.60
CA PHE A 64 -9.54 25.45 -12.68
C PHE A 64 -8.49 24.36 -12.95
N ASN A 65 -8.35 23.40 -12.04
CA ASN A 65 -7.47 22.25 -12.15
C ASN A 65 -8.26 20.94 -11.94
N ASP A 66 -7.93 19.90 -12.71
CA ASP A 66 -8.54 18.55 -12.64
C ASP A 66 -7.50 17.53 -12.15
N VAL A 67 -7.39 17.45 -10.83
CA VAL A 67 -6.55 16.56 -10.00
C VAL A 67 -6.95 15.08 -10.05
N ILE A 68 -6.93 14.41 -11.20
CA ILE A 68 -7.35 12.99 -11.34
C ILE A 68 -8.83 12.80 -10.90
N GLY A 69 -9.71 13.73 -11.26
CA GLY A 69 -11.12 13.72 -10.85
C GLY A 69 -11.42 14.44 -9.52
N ILE A 70 -10.38 14.93 -8.82
CA ILE A 70 -10.53 16.00 -7.83
C ILE A 70 -10.45 17.35 -8.56
N VAL A 71 -11.61 17.95 -8.83
CA VAL A 71 -11.71 19.26 -9.46
C VAL A 71 -11.54 20.36 -8.43
N ASN A 72 -10.46 21.12 -8.55
CA ASN A 72 -10.18 22.28 -7.73
C ASN A 72 -10.43 23.57 -8.51
N MET A 73 -11.24 24.45 -7.93
CA MET A 73 -11.53 25.80 -8.43
C MET A 73 -11.10 26.82 -7.38
N ILE A 74 -10.00 27.55 -7.62
CA ILE A 74 -9.41 28.49 -6.66
C ILE A 74 -9.67 29.94 -7.12
N ALA A 75 -10.11 30.80 -6.20
CA ALA A 75 -10.35 32.21 -6.50
C ALA A 75 -9.01 32.96 -6.67
N PRO A 76 -8.94 34.02 -7.51
CA PRO A 76 -7.71 34.80 -7.70
C PRO A 76 -7.11 35.31 -6.38
N GLY A 77 -5.90 34.86 -6.05
CA GLY A 77 -5.23 35.19 -4.78
C GLY A 77 -5.73 34.39 -3.56
N GLY A 78 -6.28 33.19 -3.78
CA GLY A 78 -6.39 32.12 -2.80
C GLY A 78 -5.36 31.01 -3.05
N ASN A 79 -5.39 29.99 -2.20
CA ASN A 79 -4.72 28.69 -2.43
C ASN A 79 -5.70 27.53 -2.16
N ASP A 80 -5.19 26.32 -2.26
CA ASP A 80 -5.86 25.04 -1.97
C ASP A 80 -6.05 24.75 -0.47
N GLN A 81 -5.13 25.18 0.41
CA GLN A 81 -5.21 24.91 1.85
C GLN A 81 -6.24 25.77 2.60
N VAL A 82 -6.22 27.11 2.43
CA VAL A 82 -7.11 28.04 3.15
C VAL A 82 -8.18 28.67 2.26
N GLY A 83 -8.05 28.57 0.93
CA GLY A 83 -8.97 29.15 -0.03
C GLY A 83 -8.68 30.62 -0.34
N PRO A 84 -9.64 31.36 -0.96
CA PRO A 84 -11.01 30.93 -1.23
C PRO A 84 -11.09 29.95 -2.40
N GLY A 85 -11.81 28.85 -2.24
CA GLY A 85 -11.89 27.79 -3.25
C GLY A 85 -13.14 26.92 -3.15
N ILE A 86 -13.33 26.10 -4.18
CA ILE A 86 -14.34 25.05 -4.27
C ILE A 86 -13.64 23.78 -4.79
N MET A 87 -13.67 22.72 -3.99
CA MET A 87 -13.20 21.38 -4.34
C MET A 87 -14.41 20.47 -4.65
N VAL A 88 -14.30 19.64 -5.68
CA VAL A 88 -15.30 18.64 -6.07
C VAL A 88 -14.61 17.31 -6.32
N LEU A 89 -15.05 16.25 -5.64
CA LEU A 89 -14.58 14.88 -5.79
C LEU A 89 -15.76 14.00 -6.17
N GLY A 90 -15.58 13.13 -7.16
CA GLY A 90 -16.51 12.03 -7.46
C GLY A 90 -15.74 10.77 -7.81
N GLY A 91 -16.40 9.62 -7.77
CA GLY A 91 -15.80 8.35 -8.19
C GLY A 91 -16.45 7.13 -7.55
N LEU A 92 -15.79 5.99 -7.67
CA LEU A 92 -16.22 4.75 -7.02
C LEU A 92 -15.79 4.69 -5.54
N THR A 93 -16.52 3.91 -4.74
CA THR A 93 -16.30 3.74 -3.30
C THR A 93 -16.78 2.37 -2.82
N ILE A 94 -16.52 2.02 -1.56
CA ILE A 94 -16.85 0.71 -0.99
C ILE A 94 -18.36 0.48 -0.97
N LYS A 95 -18.80 -0.69 -1.47
CA LYS A 95 -20.21 -1.09 -1.56
C LYS A 95 -20.92 -1.01 -0.22
N GLY A 96 -21.96 -0.18 -0.16
CA GLY A 96 -22.80 0.00 1.04
C GLY A 96 -22.33 1.08 2.02
N THR A 97 -21.31 1.88 1.65
CA THR A 97 -21.04 3.19 2.27
C THR A 97 -22.31 4.05 2.26
N THR A 98 -22.56 4.82 3.32
CA THR A 98 -23.71 5.76 3.41
C THR A 98 -23.26 7.22 3.39
N ASN A 99 -24.21 8.14 3.16
CA ASN A 99 -23.94 9.59 3.26
C ASN A 99 -23.43 10.01 4.64
N ASP A 100 -23.87 9.33 5.71
CA ASP A 100 -23.43 9.61 7.07
C ASP A 100 -21.98 9.10 7.30
N ASP A 101 -21.59 8.00 6.63
CA ASP A 101 -20.19 7.52 6.60
C ASP A 101 -19.29 8.46 5.77
N LEU A 102 -19.73 8.92 4.59
CA LEU A 102 -19.00 9.91 3.79
C LEU A 102 -18.78 11.23 4.56
N MET A 103 -19.82 11.72 5.25
CA MET A 103 -19.72 12.93 6.08
C MET A 103 -18.76 12.73 7.25
N THR A 104 -18.67 11.51 7.78
CA THR A 104 -17.70 11.15 8.83
C THR A 104 -16.28 11.06 8.27
N LYS A 105 -16.08 10.40 7.12
CA LYS A 105 -14.78 10.28 6.46
C LYS A 105 -14.18 11.66 6.14
N VAL A 106 -14.93 12.53 5.46
CA VAL A 106 -14.43 13.89 5.15
C VAL A 106 -14.11 14.69 6.42
N GLY A 107 -14.86 14.49 7.51
CA GLY A 107 -14.52 15.11 8.80
C GLY A 107 -13.21 14.59 9.41
N VAL A 108 -12.96 13.28 9.34
CA VAL A 108 -11.71 12.65 9.84
C VAL A 108 -10.52 13.03 8.97
N ASP A 109 -10.63 12.86 7.65
CA ASP A 109 -9.58 13.14 6.67
C ASP A 109 -9.16 14.62 6.67
N SER A 110 -10.04 15.53 7.13
CA SER A 110 -9.78 16.99 7.18
C SER A 110 -9.03 17.50 8.42
N GLY A 111 -8.76 16.66 9.42
CA GLY A 111 -7.94 16.97 10.61
C GLY A 111 -8.46 18.09 11.54
N GLU A 112 -8.40 19.34 11.09
CA GLU A 112 -8.65 20.56 11.87
C GLU A 112 -10.02 21.23 11.58
N LEU A 113 -10.80 20.70 10.63
CA LEU A 113 -12.10 21.28 10.23
C LEU A 113 -13.29 20.65 10.98
N GLU A 114 -13.92 21.41 11.89
CA GLU A 114 -15.13 20.97 12.58
C GLU A 114 -16.37 21.01 11.66
N VAL A 115 -16.93 19.83 11.36
CA VAL A 115 -18.20 19.65 10.62
C VAL A 115 -19.40 19.93 11.53
N LYS A 116 -20.31 20.82 11.11
CA LYS A 116 -21.43 21.34 11.93
C LYS A 116 -22.76 21.38 11.18
N ASN A 117 -23.85 21.33 11.96
CA ASN A 117 -25.24 21.49 11.48
C ASN A 117 -25.63 20.64 10.23
N PRO A 118 -25.38 19.31 10.22
CA PRO A 118 -25.73 18.46 9.09
C PRO A 118 -27.24 18.48 8.80
N LYS A 119 -27.61 18.65 7.53
CA LYS A 119 -28.98 18.77 7.01
C LYS A 119 -29.13 17.89 5.76
N LYS A 120 -30.25 17.20 5.62
CA LYS A 120 -30.56 16.45 4.38
C LYS A 120 -31.00 17.42 3.29
N ILE A 121 -30.41 17.28 2.11
CA ILE A 121 -30.71 18.05 0.89
C ILE A 121 -30.84 17.09 -0.31
N LYS A 122 -31.05 17.64 -1.51
CA LYS A 122 -30.91 16.89 -2.76
C LYS A 122 -29.94 17.57 -3.71
N ILE A 123 -29.14 16.76 -4.42
CA ILE A 123 -28.22 17.18 -5.49
C ILE A 123 -28.63 16.38 -6.72
N ALA A 124 -28.93 17.03 -7.85
CA ALA A 124 -29.50 16.39 -9.05
C ALA A 124 -30.70 15.44 -8.82
N GLY A 125 -31.40 15.57 -7.68
CA GLY A 125 -32.48 14.67 -7.24
C GLY A 125 -32.05 13.51 -6.31
N VAL A 126 -30.75 13.19 -6.23
CA VAL A 126 -30.16 12.21 -5.29
C VAL A 126 -30.28 12.73 -3.86
N ASP A 127 -30.51 11.84 -2.88
CA ASP A 127 -30.51 12.21 -1.45
C ASP A 127 -29.07 12.44 -0.95
N ALA A 128 -28.83 13.60 -0.36
CA ALA A 128 -27.51 14.08 0.04
C ALA A 128 -27.54 14.71 1.45
N ILE A 129 -26.37 14.89 2.06
CA ILE A 129 -26.23 15.61 3.35
C ILE A 129 -25.31 16.81 3.12
N SER A 130 -25.74 18.00 3.56
CA SER A 130 -24.89 19.20 3.62
C SER A 130 -24.61 19.63 5.06
N ALA A 131 -23.41 20.14 5.31
CA ALA A 131 -22.96 20.65 6.60
C ALA A 131 -22.25 22.00 6.44
N ASP A 132 -22.26 22.80 7.49
CA ASP A 132 -21.39 23.98 7.62
C ASP A 132 -20.01 23.48 8.12
N ILE A 133 -18.89 24.00 7.63
CA ILE A 133 -17.54 23.65 8.12
C ILE A 133 -16.80 24.88 8.65
N SER A 134 -15.95 24.67 9.65
CA SER A 134 -15.12 25.72 10.26
C SER A 134 -13.91 25.14 10.96
N GLY A 135 -12.73 25.73 10.79
CA GLY A 135 -11.51 25.37 11.51
C GLY A 135 -10.57 26.56 11.62
N ASN A 136 -9.35 26.32 12.07
CA ASN A 136 -8.28 27.32 12.09
C ASN A 136 -6.98 26.65 11.64
N TYR A 137 -6.36 27.15 10.56
CA TYR A 137 -5.15 26.61 9.96
C TYR A 137 -4.07 27.69 9.98
N GLU A 138 -2.88 27.40 10.51
CA GLU A 138 -1.79 28.38 10.74
C GLU A 138 -2.20 29.68 11.46
N GLY A 139 -3.28 29.66 12.26
CA GLY A 139 -3.84 30.85 12.92
C GLY A 139 -4.92 31.58 12.12
N GLN A 140 -5.23 31.16 10.89
CA GLN A 140 -6.28 31.73 10.04
C GLN A 140 -7.60 30.96 10.18
N ASP A 141 -8.67 31.65 10.59
CA ASP A 141 -10.02 31.08 10.69
C ASP A 141 -10.56 30.72 9.28
N ILE A 142 -10.77 29.43 9.03
CA ILE A 142 -11.41 28.90 7.82
C ILE A 142 -12.92 28.76 8.06
N LYS A 143 -13.71 29.12 7.04
CA LYS A 143 -15.14 28.87 6.99
C LYS A 143 -15.56 28.36 5.61
N GLY A 144 -16.47 27.40 5.61
CA GLY A 144 -16.96 26.78 4.39
C GLY A 144 -18.31 26.07 4.55
N LYS A 145 -18.63 25.29 3.51
CA LYS A 145 -19.82 24.45 3.40
C LYS A 145 -19.47 23.19 2.62
N LEU A 146 -19.92 22.04 3.12
CA LEU A 146 -19.67 20.71 2.58
C LEU A 146 -20.99 20.08 2.17
N ALA A 147 -21.01 19.29 1.10
CA ALA A 147 -22.10 18.37 0.79
C ALA A 147 -21.58 17.04 0.23
N VAL A 148 -22.21 15.92 0.63
CA VAL A 148 -21.86 14.56 0.22
C VAL A 148 -23.10 13.78 -0.24
N ALA A 149 -22.93 12.90 -1.22
CA ALA A 149 -23.98 12.05 -1.77
C ALA A 149 -23.41 10.70 -2.26
N MET A 150 -24.02 9.61 -1.81
CA MET A 150 -23.96 8.31 -2.48
C MET A 150 -24.92 8.35 -3.68
N VAL A 151 -24.37 8.41 -4.88
CA VAL A 151 -25.12 8.50 -6.15
C VAL A 151 -25.70 7.14 -6.54
N THR A 152 -24.94 6.07 -6.28
CA THR A 152 -25.37 4.67 -6.33
C THR A 152 -24.95 3.98 -5.03
N ASP A 153 -25.00 2.65 -4.93
CA ASP A 153 -24.45 1.92 -3.78
C ASP A 153 -22.92 1.74 -3.81
N GLU A 154 -22.26 2.15 -4.90
CA GLU A 154 -20.80 2.10 -5.10
C GLU A 154 -20.21 3.40 -5.71
N GLN A 155 -21.00 4.46 -5.93
CA GLN A 155 -20.53 5.76 -6.44
C GLN A 155 -20.72 6.87 -5.40
N GLN A 156 -19.66 7.61 -5.10
CA GLN A 156 -19.66 8.77 -4.19
C GLN A 156 -19.51 10.10 -4.95
N PHE A 157 -20.03 11.16 -4.35
CA PHE A 157 -19.81 12.55 -4.75
C PHE A 157 -19.69 13.43 -3.50
N THR A 158 -18.72 14.34 -3.51
CA THR A 158 -18.40 15.29 -2.45
C THR A 158 -18.08 16.65 -3.06
N ILE A 159 -18.61 17.73 -2.48
CA ILE A 159 -18.30 19.10 -2.88
C ILE A 159 -18.12 19.97 -1.63
N MET A 160 -17.02 20.72 -1.58
CA MET A 160 -16.64 21.57 -0.46
C MET A 160 -16.26 22.96 -0.95
N GLY A 161 -16.93 24.00 -0.47
CA GLY A 161 -16.49 25.39 -0.62
C GLY A 161 -15.85 25.85 0.68
N PHE A 162 -14.70 26.50 0.61
CA PHE A 162 -13.92 26.92 1.78
C PHE A 162 -13.19 28.24 1.52
N SER A 163 -12.85 28.97 2.58
CA SER A 163 -12.19 30.28 2.51
C SER A 163 -11.78 30.79 3.90
N PRO A 164 -10.94 31.84 3.99
CA PRO A 164 -10.86 32.67 5.18
C PRO A 164 -12.24 33.22 5.57
N ALA A 165 -12.55 33.23 6.87
CA ALA A 165 -13.90 33.45 7.38
C ALA A 165 -14.53 34.82 7.02
N ASP A 166 -13.72 35.83 6.70
CA ASP A 166 -14.14 37.15 6.21
C ASP A 166 -14.50 37.17 4.72
N LYS A 167 -13.91 36.27 3.92
CA LYS A 167 -14.15 36.10 2.48
C LYS A 167 -15.31 35.16 2.15
N TRP A 168 -15.76 34.31 3.07
CA TRP A 168 -16.82 33.30 2.82
C TRP A 168 -18.13 33.87 2.22
N LYS A 169 -18.47 35.12 2.56
CA LYS A 169 -19.64 35.83 1.99
C LYS A 169 -19.59 35.98 0.46
N ASP A 170 -18.40 35.98 -0.12
CA ASP A 170 -18.18 36.16 -1.56
C ASP A 170 -18.06 34.80 -2.29
N VAL A 171 -17.70 33.72 -1.58
CA VAL A 171 -17.63 32.34 -2.11
C VAL A 171 -18.97 31.61 -2.06
N SER A 172 -19.75 31.78 -0.99
CA SER A 172 -21.00 31.04 -0.80
C SER A 172 -21.98 31.12 -1.99
N PRO A 173 -22.14 32.26 -2.70
CA PRO A 173 -22.96 32.31 -3.92
C PRO A 173 -22.38 31.47 -5.07
N VAL A 174 -21.05 31.44 -5.23
CA VAL A 174 -20.35 30.64 -6.25
C VAL A 174 -20.51 29.15 -5.95
N TYR A 175 -20.29 28.75 -4.68
CA TYR A 175 -20.50 27.38 -4.23
C TYR A 175 -21.93 26.90 -4.49
N ASP A 176 -22.93 27.71 -4.13
CA ASP A 176 -24.35 27.32 -4.32
C ASP A 176 -24.74 27.29 -5.81
N ALA A 177 -24.11 28.10 -6.67
CA ALA A 177 -24.27 28.02 -8.13
C ALA A 177 -23.61 26.77 -8.73
N VAL A 178 -22.37 26.43 -8.33
CA VAL A 178 -21.68 25.20 -8.78
C VAL A 178 -22.46 23.97 -8.34
N LEU A 179 -22.89 23.91 -7.07
CA LEU A 179 -23.74 22.85 -6.52
C LEU A 179 -25.08 22.72 -7.27
N GLY A 180 -25.67 23.84 -7.68
CA GLY A 180 -26.89 23.88 -8.51
C GLY A 180 -26.69 23.41 -9.96
N SER A 181 -25.45 23.33 -10.43
CA SER A 181 -25.09 22.89 -11.79
C SER A 181 -24.76 21.40 -11.91
N VAL A 182 -24.69 20.67 -10.78
CA VAL A 182 -24.29 19.25 -10.75
C VAL A 182 -25.25 18.37 -11.54
N SER A 183 -24.71 17.51 -12.40
CA SER A 183 -25.40 16.36 -12.99
C SER A 183 -24.61 15.07 -12.74
N PHE A 184 -25.29 13.92 -12.72
CA PHE A 184 -24.69 12.61 -12.45
C PHE A 184 -24.90 11.62 -13.60
N PHE A 185 -23.92 10.76 -13.80
CA PHE A 185 -23.93 9.62 -14.73
C PHE A 185 -23.05 8.48 -14.19
N GLU A 186 -23.08 7.34 -14.88
CA GLU A 186 -22.28 6.16 -14.53
C GLU A 186 -20.77 6.46 -14.76
N PRO A 187 -19.90 6.34 -13.74
CA PRO A 187 -18.48 6.66 -13.86
C PRO A 187 -17.75 5.62 -14.73
N ASP A 188 -16.80 6.07 -15.54
CA ASP A 188 -15.94 5.20 -16.33
C ASP A 188 -14.58 4.99 -15.61
N PRO A 189 -14.34 3.83 -14.99
CA PRO A 189 -13.11 3.57 -14.24
C PRO A 189 -11.85 3.45 -15.12
N GLU A 190 -12.00 3.34 -16.45
CA GLU A 190 -10.89 3.29 -17.40
C GLU A 190 -10.55 4.70 -17.96
N ALA A 191 -11.39 5.71 -17.69
CA ALA A 191 -11.22 7.07 -18.21
C ALA A 191 -10.08 7.83 -17.53
N GLY A 192 -8.88 7.58 -18.02
CA GLY A 192 -7.59 8.07 -17.51
C GLY A 192 -6.45 7.10 -17.84
N LEU A 193 -6.76 5.84 -18.13
CA LEU A 193 -5.78 4.80 -18.51
C LEU A 193 -5.44 4.80 -20.01
N THR A 194 -6.16 5.57 -20.82
CA THR A 194 -6.04 5.63 -22.29
C THR A 194 -5.17 6.79 -22.79
N MET A 195 -3.92 6.88 -22.31
CA MET A 195 -2.89 7.66 -22.99
C MET A 195 -2.29 6.84 -24.14
N GLU A 196 -2.82 7.01 -25.36
CA GLU A 196 -2.25 6.41 -26.59
C GLU A 196 -0.86 6.98 -26.93
N GLU A 197 -0.09 6.23 -27.72
CA GLU A 197 1.33 6.47 -27.99
C GLU A 197 1.58 7.64 -28.98
N ASP A 198 1.83 8.86 -28.49
CA ASP A 198 2.28 9.97 -29.35
C ASP A 198 3.31 10.91 -28.65
N TRP A 199 4.56 10.44 -28.52
CA TRP A 199 5.71 11.27 -28.13
C TRP A 199 6.39 11.89 -29.37
N GLU A 200 5.84 12.97 -29.92
CA GLU A 200 6.59 13.80 -30.89
C GLU A 200 7.77 14.50 -30.21
N ILE A 201 8.98 14.27 -30.72
CA ILE A 201 10.22 14.78 -30.13
C ILE A 201 10.37 16.29 -30.42
N LEU A 202 10.11 17.13 -29.41
CA LEU A 202 10.53 18.52 -29.41
C LEU A 202 12.00 18.63 -28.96
N PRO A 203 12.87 19.34 -29.70
CA PRO A 203 14.30 19.41 -29.38
C PRO A 203 14.58 20.39 -28.24
N GLU A 204 15.51 20.02 -27.36
CA GLU A 204 15.95 20.84 -26.24
C GLU A 204 16.41 22.25 -26.68
N LYS A 205 15.94 23.27 -25.96
CA LYS A 205 16.62 24.56 -25.85
C LYS A 205 17.06 24.75 -24.41
N GLY A 206 18.36 24.58 -24.17
CA GLY A 206 18.94 24.69 -22.84
C GLY A 206 18.72 26.05 -22.18
N ILE A 207 18.48 26.02 -20.88
CA ILE A 207 18.42 27.19 -19.99
C ILE A 207 19.83 27.39 -19.40
N PRO A 208 20.38 28.62 -19.37
CA PRO A 208 21.70 28.89 -18.81
C PRO A 208 21.69 28.86 -17.27
N ALA A 209 22.86 28.62 -16.67
CA ALA A 209 23.04 28.66 -15.22
C ALA A 209 23.37 30.07 -14.71
N GLU A 210 22.65 30.49 -13.67
CA GLU A 210 23.03 31.53 -12.70
C GLU A 210 22.81 30.88 -11.32
N ASP A 211 23.88 30.53 -10.59
CA ASP A 211 24.70 31.38 -9.70
C ASP A 211 24.18 31.33 -8.26
N SER A 212 25.05 30.92 -7.33
CA SER A 212 24.68 30.38 -6.03
C SER A 212 24.83 31.40 -4.90
N GLY A 213 23.72 31.89 -4.37
CA GLY A 213 23.68 32.70 -3.14
C GLY A 213 23.40 31.85 -1.90
N GLU A 214 24.43 31.53 -1.12
CA GLU A 214 24.28 30.82 0.16
C GLU A 214 23.51 31.66 1.19
N SER A 215 22.54 31.05 1.87
CA SER A 215 21.91 31.61 3.07
C SER A 215 21.73 30.53 4.13
N GLU A 216 22.69 30.45 5.07
CA GLU A 216 22.66 29.49 6.17
C GLU A 216 21.43 29.71 7.07
N LEU A 217 20.60 28.68 7.24
CA LEU A 217 19.57 28.57 8.27
C LEU A 217 19.99 27.48 9.28
N PRO A 218 19.54 27.55 10.55
CA PRO A 218 20.11 26.74 11.62
C PRO A 218 19.79 25.25 11.49
N VAL A 219 20.82 24.42 11.65
CA VAL A 219 20.81 22.97 11.45
C VAL A 219 19.90 22.25 12.45
N SER A 220 18.85 21.59 11.94
CA SER A 220 18.12 20.49 12.60
C SER A 220 18.98 19.21 12.55
N PRO A 221 18.76 18.17 13.39
CA PRO A 221 19.65 17.00 13.44
C PRO A 221 19.82 16.30 12.08
N GLU A 222 21.01 16.36 11.51
CA GLU A 222 21.31 15.78 10.19
C GLU A 222 21.17 14.24 10.21
N TYR A 223 20.38 13.69 9.28
CA TYR A 223 20.52 12.29 8.88
C TYR A 223 21.86 12.13 8.15
N GLU A 224 22.86 11.50 8.79
CA GLU A 224 24.18 11.24 8.18
C GLU A 224 24.05 10.28 6.98
N ILE A 225 23.87 10.81 5.76
CA ILE A 225 23.86 10.02 4.52
C ILE A 225 25.20 9.26 4.38
N PRO A 226 25.21 7.92 4.37
CA PRO A 226 26.45 7.17 4.43
C PRO A 226 27.33 7.36 3.18
N THR A 227 28.58 7.80 3.38
CA THR A 227 29.53 7.96 2.26
C THR A 227 30.02 6.61 1.71
N ALA A 228 30.09 6.50 0.38
CA ALA A 228 30.41 5.24 -0.30
C ALA A 228 31.81 4.71 0.01
N ARG A 229 31.91 3.41 0.29
CA ARG A 229 33.16 2.72 0.63
C ARG A 229 34.00 2.38 -0.63
N PRO A 230 35.32 2.14 -0.50
CA PRO A 230 36.15 1.84 -1.67
C PRO A 230 35.70 0.58 -2.46
N GLY A 231 35.15 0.79 -3.65
CA GLY A 231 34.61 -0.28 -4.53
C GLY A 231 33.10 -0.49 -4.43
N GLU A 232 32.45 0.19 -3.49
CA GLU A 232 31.00 0.34 -3.36
C GLU A 232 30.51 1.48 -4.27
N ILE A 233 29.32 1.32 -4.83
CA ILE A 233 28.52 2.39 -5.43
C ILE A 233 27.34 2.58 -4.51
N ARG A 234 27.13 3.82 -4.08
CA ARG A 234 25.87 4.33 -3.54
C ARG A 234 25.27 5.24 -4.59
N GLN A 235 24.00 5.01 -4.95
CA GLN A 235 23.32 5.78 -5.97
C GLN A 235 21.82 5.85 -5.66
N TRP A 236 21.22 6.96 -6.05
CA TRP A 236 19.79 7.21 -5.95
C TRP A 236 19.07 6.77 -7.22
N ALA A 237 17.75 6.60 -7.14
CA ALA A 237 16.92 6.47 -8.33
C ALA A 237 17.04 7.73 -9.20
N VAL A 238 17.06 7.56 -10.52
CA VAL A 238 17.12 8.65 -11.52
C VAL A 238 15.81 8.81 -12.30
N SER A 239 14.87 7.89 -12.09
CA SER A 239 13.47 7.98 -12.55
C SER A 239 12.65 6.92 -11.82
N ALA A 240 11.36 7.17 -11.66
CA ALA A 240 10.43 6.21 -11.07
C ALA A 240 9.04 6.33 -11.70
N ARG A 241 8.23 5.29 -11.51
CA ARG A 241 6.83 5.18 -11.95
C ARG A 241 6.07 4.34 -10.94
N ALA A 242 4.82 4.65 -10.68
CA ALA A 242 4.01 3.94 -9.69
C ALA A 242 2.75 3.31 -10.32
N SER A 243 2.02 2.51 -9.52
CA SER A 243 0.62 2.15 -9.81
C SER A 243 -0.29 3.37 -9.84
N SER A 244 -0.08 4.28 -8.89
CA SER A 244 -0.72 5.58 -8.78
C SER A 244 0.19 6.56 -8.03
N GLN A 245 -0.12 7.85 -8.13
CA GLN A 245 0.53 8.91 -7.37
C GLN A 245 -0.53 9.95 -7.01
N TYR A 246 -0.41 10.56 -5.83
CA TYR A 246 -1.42 11.49 -5.31
C TYR A 246 -1.49 12.79 -6.12
N GLY A 247 -0.35 13.32 -6.59
CA GLY A 247 -0.29 14.53 -7.41
C GLY A 247 0.85 14.56 -8.43
N ASN A 248 1.10 15.75 -9.00
CA ASN A 248 2.24 16.05 -9.88
C ASN A 248 2.45 17.58 -9.94
N PRO A 249 3.62 18.14 -9.57
CA PRO A 249 4.86 17.45 -9.15
C PRO A 249 4.78 16.87 -7.73
N ASP A 250 3.84 17.34 -6.92
CA ASP A 250 3.76 17.03 -5.51
C ASP A 250 3.21 15.62 -5.29
N TRP A 251 3.86 14.87 -4.41
CA TRP A 251 3.64 13.43 -4.22
C TRP A 251 3.77 12.54 -5.47
N ALA A 252 4.35 13.05 -6.56
CA ALA A 252 4.57 12.28 -7.79
C ALA A 252 5.53 11.10 -7.58
N ALA A 253 5.48 10.07 -8.44
CA ALA A 253 6.46 8.98 -8.36
C ALA A 253 7.92 9.48 -8.52
N SER A 254 8.14 10.59 -9.23
CA SER A 254 9.45 11.26 -9.33
C SER A 254 9.98 11.86 -8.04
N ARG A 255 9.15 12.01 -7.00
CA ARG A 255 9.57 12.48 -5.68
C ARG A 255 10.51 11.50 -4.99
N ALA A 256 10.26 10.19 -5.12
CA ALA A 256 11.14 9.12 -4.63
C ALA A 256 12.49 8.99 -5.39
N THR A 257 13.00 10.05 -6.03
CA THR A 257 14.21 10.03 -6.88
C THR A 257 15.14 11.19 -6.57
N GLY A 258 16.44 10.94 -6.66
CA GLY A 258 17.44 11.81 -6.03
C GLY A 258 17.74 11.42 -4.57
N ALA A 259 18.51 12.26 -3.90
CA ALA A 259 18.81 12.10 -2.47
C ALA A 259 17.58 12.49 -1.64
N PRO A 260 17.42 11.94 -0.42
CA PRO A 260 16.35 12.34 0.51
C PRO A 260 16.41 13.86 0.76
N ASP A 261 15.24 14.51 0.68
CA ASP A 261 15.07 15.93 1.04
C ASP A 261 13.94 16.19 2.05
N VAL A 262 13.19 15.16 2.45
CA VAL A 262 12.26 15.19 3.59
C VAL A 262 12.92 14.60 4.85
N PHE A 263 13.08 15.41 5.89
CA PHE A 263 13.82 15.05 7.12
C PHE A 263 12.99 15.01 8.40
N ASP A 264 11.76 15.52 8.38
CA ASP A 264 10.83 15.52 9.51
C ASP A 264 9.74 14.45 9.32
N CYS A 265 9.05 14.07 10.40
CA CYS A 265 7.94 13.10 10.36
C CYS A 265 6.64 13.81 10.01
N GLY A 266 6.02 13.45 8.89
CA GLY A 266 4.78 14.05 8.43
C GLY A 266 4.52 13.80 6.95
N ASP A 267 3.33 14.19 6.51
CA ASP A 267 2.97 14.36 5.10
C ASP A 267 3.84 15.45 4.47
N ASP A 268 4.59 15.12 3.42
CA ASP A 268 5.36 16.09 2.65
C ASP A 268 5.21 15.87 1.13
N THR A 269 4.81 16.94 0.45
CA THR A 269 4.77 17.09 -1.02
C THR A 269 6.02 16.62 -1.78
N ASN A 270 7.18 16.58 -1.11
CA ASN A 270 8.46 16.16 -1.68
C ASN A 270 8.73 14.64 -1.57
N ALA A 271 7.86 13.86 -0.92
CA ALA A 271 7.89 12.39 -0.90
C ALA A 271 6.79 11.76 -1.78
N TRP A 272 6.98 10.57 -2.35
CA TRP A 272 5.92 9.89 -3.12
C TRP A 272 4.82 9.36 -2.21
N ALA A 273 3.57 9.76 -2.45
CA ALA A 273 2.37 9.11 -1.93
C ALA A 273 1.55 8.51 -3.08
N SER A 274 0.92 7.36 -2.83
CA SER A 274 -0.06 6.76 -3.76
C SER A 274 -1.39 7.53 -3.79
N TYR A 275 -2.22 7.36 -4.83
CA TYR A 275 -3.47 8.11 -4.96
C TYR A 275 -4.52 7.74 -3.88
N TYR A 276 -4.62 6.46 -3.51
CA TYR A 276 -5.56 5.98 -2.50
C TYR A 276 -4.86 5.55 -1.21
N SER A 277 -5.29 6.10 -0.08
CA SER A 277 -4.79 5.79 1.28
C SER A 277 -5.18 4.41 1.84
N ASP A 278 -6.07 3.67 1.18
CA ASP A 278 -6.64 2.40 1.65
C ASP A 278 -6.52 1.26 0.61
N THR A 279 -5.35 1.18 -0.04
CA THR A 279 -5.07 0.25 -1.15
C THR A 279 -3.70 -0.43 -1.07
N VAL A 280 -3.46 -1.38 -2.00
CA VAL A 280 -2.14 -1.97 -2.28
C VAL A 280 -1.58 -1.32 -3.53
N GLU A 281 -0.44 -0.64 -3.36
CA GLU A 281 0.14 0.23 -4.37
C GLU A 281 1.64 -0.11 -4.51
N TRP A 282 2.27 0.30 -5.60
CA TRP A 282 3.69 0.04 -5.84
C TRP A 282 4.37 1.20 -6.54
N ILE A 283 5.67 1.37 -6.27
CA ILE A 283 6.56 2.28 -6.99
C ILE A 283 7.76 1.51 -7.53
N GLU A 284 8.03 1.64 -8.84
CA GLU A 284 9.16 1.04 -9.54
C GLU A 284 10.17 2.11 -9.95
N LEU A 285 11.32 2.07 -9.30
CA LEU A 285 12.44 2.99 -9.46
C LEU A 285 13.50 2.41 -10.38
N THR A 286 14.15 3.27 -11.16
CA THR A 286 15.20 2.92 -12.12
C THR A 286 16.47 3.72 -11.81
N TYR A 287 17.61 3.04 -11.89
CA TYR A 287 18.93 3.53 -11.50
C TYR A 287 19.86 3.59 -12.71
N GLU A 288 20.73 4.61 -12.78
CA GLU A 288 21.59 4.83 -13.95
C GLU A 288 22.64 3.72 -14.12
N THR A 289 23.32 3.34 -13.04
CA THR A 289 24.41 2.35 -13.08
C THR A 289 23.91 1.00 -12.58
N PRO A 290 23.82 -0.04 -13.44
CA PRO A 290 23.55 -1.39 -12.96
C PRO A 290 24.66 -1.85 -12.02
N VAL A 291 24.31 -2.25 -10.81
CA VAL A 291 25.24 -2.76 -9.79
C VAL A 291 24.94 -4.22 -9.49
N THR A 292 25.90 -4.92 -8.89
CA THR A 292 25.59 -6.11 -8.10
C THR A 292 25.19 -5.66 -6.70
N PRO A 293 23.88 -5.66 -6.36
CA PRO A 293 23.40 -4.97 -5.18
C PRO A 293 23.81 -5.69 -3.89
N THR A 294 24.05 -4.90 -2.86
CA THR A 294 24.42 -5.32 -1.51
C THR A 294 23.51 -4.75 -0.45
N GLU A 295 22.77 -3.68 -0.75
CA GLU A 295 21.80 -3.05 0.15
C GLU A 295 20.82 -2.17 -0.66
N ILE A 296 19.58 -2.09 -0.19
CA ILE A 296 18.54 -1.16 -0.65
C ILE A 296 18.08 -0.40 0.59
N ASN A 297 18.07 0.92 0.55
CA ASN A 297 17.61 1.75 1.67
C ASN A 297 16.38 2.55 1.22
N ILE A 298 15.30 2.48 1.99
CA ILE A 298 14.01 3.15 1.71
C ILE A 298 13.75 4.17 2.82
N TYR A 299 13.62 5.43 2.45
CA TYR A 299 13.37 6.56 3.35
C TYR A 299 11.85 6.85 3.33
N GLN A 300 11.21 6.90 4.49
CA GLN A 300 9.74 7.04 4.63
C GLN A 300 9.39 8.22 5.55
N SER A 301 8.77 9.27 5.00
CA SER A 301 8.35 10.48 5.73
C SER A 301 7.09 10.25 6.59
N TYR A 302 6.08 9.59 6.01
CA TYR A 302 4.75 9.44 6.61
C TYR A 302 4.28 7.99 6.69
N ASN A 303 3.61 7.67 7.81
CA ASN A 303 3.12 6.34 8.20
C ASN A 303 4.05 5.19 7.73
N PRO A 304 5.31 5.15 8.20
CA PRO A 304 6.29 4.16 7.79
C PRO A 304 5.87 2.73 8.18
N SER A 305 6.63 1.74 7.70
CA SER A 305 6.39 0.31 7.96
C SER A 305 5.09 -0.21 7.32
N GLN A 306 4.69 0.34 6.16
CA GLN A 306 3.59 -0.19 5.33
C GLN A 306 4.06 -0.92 4.06
N VAL A 307 5.37 -1.05 3.86
CA VAL A 307 5.99 -1.88 2.81
C VAL A 307 5.70 -3.36 3.03
N VAL A 308 5.32 -4.09 1.97
CA VAL A 308 4.99 -5.53 1.99
C VAL A 308 5.83 -6.39 1.05
N GLU A 309 6.38 -5.83 -0.04
CA GLU A 309 7.33 -6.51 -0.94
C GLU A 309 8.36 -5.51 -1.48
N VAL A 310 9.61 -5.97 -1.64
CA VAL A 310 10.63 -5.27 -2.43
C VAL A 310 11.19 -6.23 -3.47
N LEU A 311 11.14 -5.84 -4.74
CA LEU A 311 11.41 -6.67 -5.92
C LEU A 311 12.47 -6.01 -6.81
N MET A 312 13.66 -6.59 -6.87
CA MET A 312 14.70 -6.21 -7.82
C MET A 312 14.36 -6.72 -9.22
N THR A 313 14.69 -5.96 -10.27
CA THR A 313 14.76 -6.49 -11.65
C THR A 313 16.18 -6.34 -12.19
N ALA A 314 16.73 -7.45 -12.68
CA ALA A 314 18.06 -7.50 -13.27
C ALA A 314 18.06 -7.03 -14.74
N THR A 315 19.23 -6.65 -15.26
CA THR A 315 19.40 -6.20 -16.65
C THR A 315 19.11 -7.27 -17.72
N ASP A 316 18.95 -8.54 -17.32
CA ASP A 316 18.50 -9.65 -18.17
C ASP A 316 16.96 -9.85 -18.13
N GLY A 317 16.24 -8.99 -17.42
CA GLY A 317 14.79 -9.07 -17.22
C GLY A 317 14.34 -9.97 -16.05
N SER A 318 15.27 -10.67 -15.39
CA SER A 318 14.93 -11.54 -14.26
C SER A 318 14.47 -10.71 -13.05
N LYS A 319 13.27 -10.99 -12.54
CA LYS A 319 12.75 -10.46 -11.27
C LYS A 319 13.28 -11.29 -10.09
N TYR A 320 13.63 -10.63 -8.98
CA TYR A 320 14.10 -11.27 -7.74
C TYR A 320 13.52 -10.54 -6.51
N ILE A 321 12.83 -11.26 -5.64
CA ILE A 321 12.35 -10.70 -4.36
C ILE A 321 13.56 -10.45 -3.44
N ALA A 322 13.73 -9.20 -3.06
CA ALA A 322 14.69 -8.73 -2.06
C ALA A 322 14.14 -8.93 -0.65
N TRP A 323 12.86 -8.61 -0.44
CA TRP A 323 12.19 -8.63 0.86
C TRP A 323 10.67 -8.84 0.69
N GLU A 324 10.02 -9.45 1.67
CA GLU A 324 8.56 -9.42 1.89
C GLU A 324 8.36 -9.47 3.41
N GLY A 325 7.39 -8.74 3.93
CA GLY A 325 7.09 -8.67 5.35
C GLY A 325 5.61 -8.39 5.61
N TYR A 326 5.31 -7.75 6.74
CA TYR A 326 3.96 -7.43 7.18
C TYR A 326 3.95 -6.06 7.87
N PRO A 327 2.99 -5.16 7.60
CA PRO A 327 2.96 -3.84 8.22
C PRO A 327 2.76 -3.91 9.73
N GLU A 328 3.65 -3.25 10.47
CA GLU A 328 3.63 -3.23 11.94
C GLU A 328 4.07 -1.88 12.50
N GLU A 329 3.55 -1.51 13.67
CA GLU A 329 3.83 -0.24 14.34
C GLU A 329 5.30 -0.14 14.73
N VAL A 330 5.95 0.96 14.34
CA VAL A 330 7.37 1.26 14.59
C VAL A 330 7.53 2.51 15.43
N GLU A 331 8.52 2.53 16.33
CA GLU A 331 8.77 3.68 17.22
C GLU A 331 9.38 4.90 16.50
N ASN A 332 9.90 4.74 15.28
CA ASN A 332 10.62 5.78 14.54
C ASN A 332 9.78 6.30 13.36
N CYS A 333 9.78 7.62 13.21
CA CYS A 333 9.33 8.34 12.04
C CYS A 333 10.12 9.68 11.99
N PRO A 334 10.68 10.09 10.83
CA PRO A 334 10.71 9.34 9.57
C PRO A 334 11.65 8.11 9.68
N ASP A 335 11.35 7.06 8.92
CA ASP A 335 12.02 5.76 9.04
C ASP A 335 13.00 5.47 7.89
N LEU A 336 14.07 4.72 8.20
CA LEU A 336 15.08 4.26 7.25
C LEU A 336 15.12 2.73 7.19
N MET A 337 14.33 2.16 6.30
CA MET A 337 14.24 0.72 6.10
C MET A 337 15.43 0.21 5.27
N ALA A 338 16.47 -0.26 5.96
CA ALA A 338 17.69 -0.81 5.35
C ALA A 338 17.58 -2.33 5.08
N ILE A 339 17.61 -2.71 3.80
CA ILE A 339 17.50 -4.10 3.33
C ILE A 339 18.83 -4.54 2.71
N SER A 340 19.71 -5.15 3.51
CA SER A 340 20.99 -5.69 3.02
C SER A 340 20.83 -7.05 2.31
N LEU A 341 21.66 -7.33 1.29
CA LEU A 341 21.43 -8.36 0.26
C LEU A 341 22.64 -9.29 0.05
N GLU A 342 22.50 -10.56 0.46
CA GLU A 342 23.55 -11.58 0.33
C GLU A 342 23.34 -12.52 -0.88
N LEU A 343 23.58 -12.00 -2.08
CA LEU A 343 23.25 -12.67 -3.35
C LEU A 343 23.83 -14.10 -3.53
N THR A 344 23.09 -14.94 -4.25
CA THR A 344 23.48 -16.32 -4.59
C THR A 344 24.17 -16.44 -5.96
N LYS A 345 23.83 -15.55 -6.90
CA LYS A 345 24.36 -15.38 -8.25
C LYS A 345 24.82 -13.92 -8.39
N LYS A 346 25.93 -13.63 -9.08
CA LYS A 346 26.22 -12.26 -9.48
C LYS A 346 25.19 -11.82 -10.53
N ILE A 347 24.25 -10.97 -10.11
CA ILE A 347 23.25 -10.32 -10.96
C ILE A 347 23.61 -8.83 -11.05
N MET A 348 23.22 -8.20 -12.16
CA MET A 348 23.31 -6.74 -12.32
C MET A 348 21.89 -6.21 -12.25
N VAL A 349 21.59 -5.37 -11.26
CA VAL A 349 20.27 -4.79 -10.99
C VAL A 349 20.33 -3.30 -11.22
N ASN A 350 19.33 -2.77 -11.92
CA ASN A 350 19.14 -1.34 -12.16
C ASN A 350 17.68 -0.90 -11.98
N LYS A 351 16.84 -1.76 -11.39
CA LYS A 351 15.46 -1.47 -11.03
C LYS A 351 15.08 -2.11 -9.71
N VAL A 352 14.33 -1.37 -8.89
CA VAL A 352 13.72 -1.84 -7.65
C VAL A 352 12.25 -1.43 -7.68
N ARG A 353 11.34 -2.36 -7.42
CA ARG A 353 9.94 -2.07 -7.11
C ARG A 353 9.68 -2.27 -5.63
N ILE A 354 9.02 -1.33 -5.00
CA ILE A 354 8.50 -1.42 -3.63
C ILE A 354 6.98 -1.52 -3.76
N THR A 355 6.37 -2.42 -2.98
CA THR A 355 4.92 -2.58 -2.88
C THR A 355 4.51 -2.31 -1.43
N ILE A 356 3.44 -1.53 -1.22
CA ILE A 356 2.89 -1.15 0.08
C ILE A 356 1.46 -1.68 0.24
N ASP A 357 1.00 -1.90 1.48
CA ASP A 357 -0.40 -2.25 1.78
C ASP A 357 -0.95 -1.38 2.91
N GLN A 358 -1.60 -0.28 2.54
CA GLN A 358 -2.02 0.77 3.48
C GLN A 358 -3.30 0.39 4.26
N ARG A 359 -3.97 -0.69 3.84
CA ARG A 359 -5.19 -1.23 4.46
C ARG A 359 -4.94 -1.92 5.80
N VAL A 360 -3.68 -2.19 6.13
CA VAL A 360 -3.30 -3.08 7.23
C VAL A 360 -3.33 -2.38 8.56
N LEU A 361 -2.68 -1.21 8.65
CA LEU A 361 -2.68 -0.36 9.83
C LEU A 361 -3.85 0.62 9.81
N GLY A 362 -4.32 1.01 8.60
CA GLY A 362 -5.45 1.92 8.44
C GLY A 362 -5.13 3.37 8.85
N TRP A 363 -3.84 3.72 8.90
CA TRP A 363 -3.33 5.05 9.22
C TRP A 363 -3.44 6.03 8.05
N GLY A 364 -3.60 5.50 6.84
CA GLY A 364 -3.69 6.25 5.60
C GLY A 364 -2.39 6.16 4.78
N TRP A 365 -2.10 7.21 4.04
CA TRP A 365 -0.97 7.29 3.11
C TRP A 365 0.35 6.89 3.76
N ASN A 366 1.07 5.96 3.12
CA ASN A 366 2.50 5.81 3.34
C ASN A 366 3.24 6.60 2.26
N GLU A 367 4.31 7.28 2.68
CA GLU A 367 5.16 8.04 1.78
C GLU A 367 6.57 7.48 1.71
N ILE A 368 7.20 7.65 0.55
CA ILE A 368 8.59 7.28 0.28
C ILE A 368 9.33 8.48 -0.31
N ASP A 369 10.22 9.08 0.46
CA ASP A 369 11.00 10.27 0.11
C ASP A 369 12.16 9.92 -0.84
N ALA A 370 12.92 8.86 -0.56
CA ALA A 370 14.00 8.42 -1.42
C ALA A 370 14.24 6.90 -1.36
N VAL A 371 14.86 6.37 -2.43
CA VAL A 371 15.34 4.98 -2.45
C VAL A 371 16.76 4.91 -3.00
N GLU A 372 17.64 4.32 -2.20
CA GLU A 372 19.04 4.08 -2.53
C GLU A 372 19.26 2.64 -3.03
N LEU A 373 20.09 2.47 -4.06
CA LEU A 373 20.59 1.17 -4.50
C LEU A 373 22.11 1.09 -4.31
N VAL A 374 22.53 0.39 -3.26
CA VAL A 374 23.93 0.17 -2.93
C VAL A 374 24.43 -1.13 -3.57
N GLY A 375 25.63 -1.12 -4.13
CA GLY A 375 26.20 -2.35 -4.72
C GLY A 375 27.64 -2.23 -5.17
N THR A 376 28.09 -3.20 -5.96
CA THR A 376 29.47 -3.26 -6.48
C THR A 376 29.52 -3.34 -8.01
N ASN A 377 30.61 -2.86 -8.58
CA ASN A 377 30.85 -2.82 -10.02
C ASN A 377 30.98 -4.22 -10.66
N GLY A 378 30.79 -4.29 -11.98
CA GLY A 378 30.79 -5.55 -12.76
C GLY A 378 32.07 -6.39 -12.63
N SER A 379 33.24 -5.77 -12.46
CA SER A 379 34.53 -6.44 -12.21
C SER A 379 34.93 -6.39 -10.73
N GLY A 380 35.39 -7.45 -10.07
CA GLY A 380 35.53 -8.84 -10.52
C GLY A 380 36.69 -9.57 -9.82
N SER A 381 36.42 -10.63 -9.07
CA SER A 381 37.45 -11.53 -8.53
C SER A 381 36.87 -12.92 -8.26
N THR A 382 37.31 -13.92 -9.03
CA THR A 382 36.80 -15.30 -8.98
C THR A 382 37.81 -16.24 -8.33
N SER A 383 37.35 -17.20 -7.53
CA SER A 383 38.16 -18.36 -7.12
C SER A 383 37.25 -19.56 -6.80
N SER A 384 37.60 -20.75 -7.29
CA SER A 384 36.63 -21.84 -7.50
C SER A 384 37.22 -23.25 -7.38
N SER A 385 36.61 -24.10 -6.55
CA SER A 385 36.80 -25.57 -6.55
C SER A 385 35.80 -26.28 -5.62
N SER A 386 35.45 -27.57 -5.73
CA SER A 386 35.06 -28.44 -6.86
C SER A 386 34.87 -29.89 -6.33
N GLY A 387 33.64 -30.44 -6.36
CA GLY A 387 33.33 -31.87 -6.15
C GLY A 387 33.37 -32.44 -4.71
N ALA A 388 32.85 -33.65 -4.40
CA ALA A 388 31.87 -34.50 -5.11
C ALA A 388 31.35 -35.69 -4.23
N VAL A 389 30.05 -36.01 -4.30
CA VAL A 389 29.37 -37.35 -4.16
C VAL A 389 29.66 -38.21 -2.88
N GLN A 390 28.75 -38.37 -1.90
CA GLN A 390 27.66 -39.40 -1.73
C GLN A 390 28.13 -40.82 -1.27
N PRO A 391 27.30 -41.78 -0.77
CA PRO A 391 25.91 -41.76 -0.24
C PRO A 391 25.66 -42.55 1.10
N THR A 392 24.48 -42.34 1.75
CA THR A 392 23.74 -43.27 2.69
C THR A 392 24.43 -43.74 4.00
N GLU A 393 23.77 -44.02 5.14
CA GLU A 393 22.38 -44.00 5.65
C GLU A 393 22.43 -43.88 7.22
N LYS A 394 21.39 -43.88 8.08
CA LYS A 394 19.93 -44.10 7.98
C LYS A 394 19.15 -43.08 8.85
N ALA A 395 18.42 -43.51 9.90
CA ALA A 395 17.57 -42.67 10.76
C ALA A 395 17.33 -43.25 12.18
N SER A 396 17.02 -42.38 13.14
CA SER A 396 16.23 -42.66 14.36
C SER A 396 15.63 -41.35 14.89
N SER A 397 14.53 -41.41 15.63
CA SER A 397 13.71 -40.25 16.04
C SER A 397 13.65 -40.06 17.56
N SER A 398 13.50 -38.80 18.00
CA SER A 398 13.06 -38.45 19.36
C SER A 398 12.36 -37.10 19.36
N THR A 399 11.13 -37.04 19.85
CA THR A 399 10.29 -35.83 19.93
C THR A 399 10.63 -34.99 21.16
N GLY A 400 10.67 -33.67 21.01
CA GLY A 400 10.52 -32.68 22.09
C GLY A 400 9.34 -31.75 21.78
N SER A 401 8.76 -31.11 22.79
CA SER A 401 7.65 -30.15 22.64
C SER A 401 7.59 -29.23 23.85
N SER A 402 7.70 -27.92 23.62
CA SER A 402 7.04 -26.90 24.44
C SER A 402 5.61 -26.69 23.91
N SER A 403 4.74 -25.97 24.63
CA SER A 403 3.29 -26.02 24.37
C SER A 403 2.49 -24.79 24.81
N LEU A 404 1.82 -24.13 23.85
CA LEU A 404 0.62 -23.31 24.06
C LEU A 404 -0.35 -23.58 22.90
N ALA A 405 -1.26 -24.55 23.05
CA ALA A 405 -2.23 -24.89 22.01
C ALA A 405 -3.54 -25.46 22.58
N THR A 406 -4.61 -24.67 22.52
CA THR A 406 -6.00 -25.17 22.58
C THR A 406 -6.48 -25.55 21.18
N GLY A 407 -5.77 -26.48 20.55
CA GLY A 407 -6.02 -26.93 19.17
C GLY A 407 -5.45 -28.32 18.92
N LYS A 408 -5.68 -28.86 17.73
CA LYS A 408 -4.93 -30.06 17.28
C LYS A 408 -3.49 -29.65 16.97
N PRO A 409 -2.48 -30.52 17.17
CA PRO A 409 -1.13 -30.20 16.74
C PRO A 409 -1.11 -29.91 15.23
N ALA A 410 -0.23 -29.00 14.80
CA ALA A 410 0.04 -28.77 13.39
C ALA A 410 0.51 -30.09 12.74
N PRO A 411 0.08 -30.40 11.50
CA PRO A 411 0.46 -31.65 10.86
C PRO A 411 1.95 -31.60 10.46
N THR A 412 2.68 -32.68 10.68
CA THR A 412 4.14 -32.77 10.42
C THR A 412 4.48 -33.49 9.11
N ASN A 413 3.52 -33.57 8.20
CA ASN A 413 3.63 -34.25 6.91
C ASN A 413 4.33 -33.39 5.84
N TYR A 414 5.60 -33.04 6.09
CA TYR A 414 6.44 -32.43 5.07
C TYR A 414 6.57 -33.35 3.84
N THR A 415 6.40 -32.81 2.65
CA THR A 415 6.43 -33.54 1.37
C THR A 415 7.36 -32.87 0.35
N GLY A 416 7.61 -33.54 -0.77
CA GLY A 416 8.51 -33.07 -1.81
C GLY A 416 9.91 -32.76 -1.25
N TRP A 417 10.48 -31.63 -1.64
CA TRP A 417 11.79 -31.19 -1.17
C TRP A 417 11.84 -30.89 0.35
N MET A 418 10.74 -30.44 0.97
CA MET A 418 10.70 -30.17 2.41
C MET A 418 10.84 -31.42 3.28
N ALA A 419 10.54 -32.61 2.75
CA ALA A 419 10.83 -33.87 3.43
C ALA A 419 12.35 -34.16 3.55
N GLY A 420 13.20 -33.40 2.85
CA GLY A 420 14.64 -33.53 2.88
C GLY A 420 15.25 -33.13 4.22
N LYS A 421 16.22 -33.93 4.71
CA LYS A 421 16.88 -33.77 6.02
C LYS A 421 17.36 -32.34 6.32
N ASN A 422 17.82 -31.61 5.31
CA ASN A 422 18.36 -30.27 5.48
C ASN A 422 17.26 -29.26 5.86
N TYR A 423 16.11 -29.34 5.18
CA TYR A 423 14.95 -28.50 5.50
C TYR A 423 14.31 -28.91 6.83
N GLN A 424 14.26 -30.21 7.15
CA GLN A 424 13.84 -30.66 8.49
C GLN A 424 14.74 -30.08 9.58
N GLY A 425 16.06 -30.04 9.35
CA GLY A 425 17.00 -29.37 10.25
C GLY A 425 16.75 -27.87 10.41
N TYR A 426 16.59 -27.13 9.30
CA TYR A 426 16.25 -25.70 9.31
C TYR A 426 14.89 -25.40 9.97
N ALA A 427 13.88 -26.24 9.74
CA ALA A 427 12.58 -26.12 10.39
C ALA A 427 12.72 -26.22 11.92
N ASN A 428 13.54 -27.17 12.39
CA ASN A 428 13.85 -27.40 13.81
C ASN A 428 14.83 -26.37 14.43
N VAL A 429 15.34 -25.37 13.68
CA VAL A 429 16.08 -24.24 14.29
C VAL A 429 15.08 -23.35 15.03
N GLU A 430 14.92 -23.59 16.33
CA GLU A 430 14.07 -22.81 17.22
C GLU A 430 14.75 -21.47 17.55
N ILE A 431 14.08 -20.37 17.27
CA ILE A 431 14.54 -19.00 17.56
C ILE A 431 14.55 -18.77 19.08
N GLY A 432 15.52 -18.01 19.59
CA GLY A 432 15.71 -17.77 21.03
C GLY A 432 16.37 -18.95 21.77
N GLU A 433 16.08 -20.19 21.36
CA GLU A 433 16.58 -21.41 22.01
C GLU A 433 17.85 -21.98 21.36
N THR A 434 17.90 -22.10 20.02
CA THR A 434 19.00 -22.78 19.32
C THR A 434 20.33 -22.04 19.48
N LYS A 435 21.40 -22.76 19.83
CA LYS A 435 22.75 -22.21 19.90
C LYS A 435 23.54 -22.43 18.59
N GLU A 436 24.39 -21.46 18.27
CA GLU A 436 25.36 -21.46 17.16
C GLU A 436 26.08 -22.81 16.97
N SER A 437 26.51 -23.43 18.07
CA SER A 437 27.22 -24.71 18.11
C SER A 437 26.43 -25.92 17.60
N GLU A 438 25.11 -25.79 17.43
CA GLU A 438 24.22 -26.89 17.06
C GLU A 438 23.81 -26.86 15.59
N LEU A 439 23.90 -25.68 14.94
CA LEU A 439 23.40 -25.42 13.59
C LEU A 439 23.89 -26.42 12.55
N ASP A 440 25.21 -26.61 12.42
CA ASP A 440 25.81 -27.52 11.44
C ASP A 440 25.31 -28.98 11.60
N LYS A 441 25.12 -29.41 12.86
CA LYS A 441 24.65 -30.75 13.20
C LYS A 441 23.15 -30.90 12.92
N LEU A 442 22.36 -29.88 13.27
CA LEU A 442 20.91 -29.84 13.15
C LEU A 442 20.49 -29.80 11.68
N ILE A 443 21.12 -28.92 10.89
CA ILE A 443 20.90 -28.74 9.45
C ILE A 443 21.55 -29.87 8.63
N GLY A 444 22.60 -30.51 9.15
CA GLY A 444 23.32 -31.58 8.46
C GLY A 444 24.06 -31.11 7.22
N LEU A 445 24.49 -29.84 7.23
CA LEU A 445 25.38 -29.15 6.30
C LEU A 445 26.38 -28.31 7.11
N LYS A 446 27.49 -27.89 6.51
CA LYS A 446 28.41 -26.95 7.15
C LYS A 446 28.09 -25.51 6.72
N GLY A 447 27.93 -24.62 7.70
CA GLY A 447 27.72 -23.20 7.47
C GLY A 447 28.99 -22.48 7.04
N LYS A 448 28.82 -21.43 6.22
CA LYS A 448 29.83 -20.41 5.95
C LYS A 448 29.40 -19.15 6.70
N LYS A 449 30.33 -18.52 7.42
CA LYS A 449 30.08 -17.20 8.00
C LYS A 449 29.90 -16.17 6.87
N SER A 450 29.01 -15.21 7.07
CA SER A 450 29.04 -13.97 6.29
C SER A 450 30.29 -13.16 6.68
N THR A 451 30.66 -12.15 5.92
CA THR A 451 31.94 -11.46 6.15
C THR A 451 31.85 -10.55 7.39
N GLU A 452 32.89 -10.57 8.23
CA GLU A 452 32.92 -9.98 9.59
C GLU A 452 32.63 -8.46 9.69
N ASN A 453 32.41 -7.79 8.54
CA ASN A 453 32.27 -6.34 8.41
C ASN A 453 30.82 -5.84 8.42
N TRP A 454 29.80 -6.71 8.35
CA TRP A 454 28.39 -6.32 8.39
C TRP A 454 27.69 -6.83 9.66
N LYS A 455 26.87 -5.98 10.27
CA LYS A 455 26.16 -6.25 11.53
C LYS A 455 24.79 -5.55 11.53
N PRO A 456 23.68 -6.25 11.25
CA PRO A 456 22.34 -5.67 11.24
C PRO A 456 21.78 -5.27 12.63
N ARG A 457 22.47 -5.59 13.73
CA ARG A 457 22.15 -5.10 15.09
C ARG A 457 23.42 -5.03 15.95
N PRO A 458 23.51 -4.18 16.99
CA PRO A 458 24.75 -3.97 17.76
C PRO A 458 25.29 -5.24 18.43
N ASP A 459 24.37 -6.10 18.88
CA ASP A 459 24.59 -7.39 19.50
C ASP A 459 24.66 -8.56 18.49
N HIS A 460 24.68 -8.27 17.18
CA HIS A 460 24.92 -9.26 16.13
C HIS A 460 26.34 -9.81 16.20
N LYS A 461 26.47 -11.13 16.10
CA LYS A 461 27.74 -11.85 16.03
C LYS A 461 28.13 -12.15 14.60
N ASP A 462 27.26 -12.86 13.88
CA ASP A 462 27.51 -13.40 12.54
C ASP A 462 26.20 -13.90 11.89
N THR A 463 26.22 -14.07 10.57
CA THR A 463 25.16 -14.73 9.80
C THR A 463 25.70 -16.00 9.16
N TYR A 464 25.15 -17.15 9.53
CA TYR A 464 25.57 -18.45 9.01
C TYR A 464 24.77 -18.84 7.77
N ILE A 465 25.49 -18.96 6.65
CA ILE A 465 24.98 -19.25 5.31
C ILE A 465 25.14 -20.74 5.00
N TYR A 466 24.04 -21.41 4.67
CA TYR A 466 24.00 -22.84 4.33
C TYR A 466 23.51 -23.05 2.89
N GLU A 467 24.27 -23.80 2.08
CA GLU A 467 23.95 -24.04 0.66
C GLU A 467 22.98 -25.22 0.50
N PHE A 468 21.71 -24.90 0.26
CA PHE A 468 20.58 -25.83 0.22
C PHE A 468 20.36 -26.39 -1.20
N GLY A 469 21.39 -27.05 -1.71
CA GLY A 469 21.46 -27.51 -3.11
C GLY A 469 22.16 -26.50 -4.00
N SER A 470 21.70 -26.33 -5.24
CA SER A 470 22.38 -25.51 -6.25
C SER A 470 21.87 -24.08 -6.38
N THR A 471 20.76 -23.71 -5.71
CA THR A 471 20.06 -22.43 -5.89
C THR A 471 19.64 -21.78 -4.59
N MET A 472 19.04 -22.54 -3.67
CA MET A 472 18.63 -22.04 -2.35
C MET A 472 19.82 -21.91 -1.40
N LYS A 473 19.81 -20.84 -0.60
CA LYS A 473 20.62 -20.68 0.61
C LYS A 473 19.71 -20.40 1.80
N VAL A 474 20.09 -20.94 2.96
CA VAL A 474 19.53 -20.60 4.28
C VAL A 474 20.51 -19.65 4.98
N TYR A 475 19.99 -18.62 5.64
CA TYR A 475 20.75 -17.61 6.38
C TYR A 475 20.29 -17.63 7.83
N ILE A 476 21.21 -17.63 8.79
CA ILE A 476 20.90 -17.73 10.22
C ILE A 476 21.69 -16.69 11.01
N GLY A 477 21.01 -15.65 11.48
CA GLY A 477 21.57 -14.59 12.30
C GLY A 477 21.75 -15.06 13.75
N VAL A 478 22.96 -14.87 14.26
CA VAL A 478 23.39 -15.28 15.61
C VAL A 478 23.78 -14.05 16.43
N LEU A 479 23.35 -14.01 17.71
CA LEU A 479 23.70 -12.98 18.68
C LEU A 479 25.07 -13.22 19.31
N THR A 480 25.63 -12.17 19.92
CA THR A 480 26.93 -12.20 20.63
C THR A 480 27.02 -13.24 21.76
N ASP A 481 25.90 -13.65 22.36
CA ASP A 481 25.84 -14.74 23.35
C ASP A 481 25.79 -16.15 22.73
N GLY A 482 25.60 -16.24 21.41
CA GLY A 482 25.49 -17.48 20.64
C GLY A 482 24.06 -17.99 20.38
N VAL A 483 23.01 -17.25 20.71
CA VAL A 483 21.60 -17.56 20.34
C VAL A 483 21.32 -17.26 18.87
N VAL A 484 20.49 -18.08 18.23
CA VAL A 484 19.86 -17.75 16.95
C VAL A 484 18.66 -16.82 17.17
N TYR A 485 18.71 -15.60 16.64
CA TYR A 485 17.59 -14.65 16.69
C TYR A 485 16.82 -14.53 15.38
N LYS A 486 17.37 -15.01 14.25
CA LYS A 486 16.74 -14.93 12.92
C LYS A 486 17.18 -16.08 12.03
N LYS A 487 16.26 -16.63 11.23
CA LYS A 487 16.54 -17.54 10.12
C LYS A 487 15.69 -17.19 8.90
N SER A 488 16.25 -17.29 7.70
CA SER A 488 15.53 -17.10 6.43
C SER A 488 16.04 -18.03 5.34
N ILE A 489 15.30 -18.15 4.23
CA ILE A 489 15.67 -18.97 3.08
C ILE A 489 15.32 -18.28 1.75
N MET A 490 16.32 -18.18 0.86
CA MET A 490 16.25 -17.42 -0.41
C MET A 490 16.91 -18.21 -1.56
N PRO A 491 16.64 -17.90 -2.84
CA PRO A 491 15.68 -16.92 -3.34
C PRO A 491 14.26 -17.48 -3.44
N VAL A 492 13.27 -16.58 -3.48
CA VAL A 492 11.84 -16.89 -3.29
C VAL A 492 11.16 -17.39 -4.58
N ASP A 493 11.81 -17.22 -5.74
CA ASP A 493 11.31 -17.65 -7.06
C ASP A 493 11.62 -19.12 -7.38
N VAL A 494 12.60 -19.75 -6.70
CA VAL A 494 13.13 -21.08 -7.05
C VAL A 494 12.61 -22.20 -6.14
N TYR A 495 11.31 -22.24 -5.88
CA TYR A 495 10.68 -23.37 -5.18
C TYR A 495 10.30 -24.51 -6.14
N SER A 496 10.49 -25.75 -5.69
CA SER A 496 10.28 -26.90 -6.57
C SER A 496 8.81 -27.15 -6.85
N LYS A 497 8.51 -27.50 -8.12
CA LYS A 497 7.16 -27.85 -8.63
C LYS A 497 6.59 -29.14 -8.02
N ASP A 498 7.30 -29.76 -7.07
CA ASP A 498 6.95 -31.00 -6.38
C ASP A 498 6.07 -30.77 -5.13
N PHE A 499 5.97 -29.54 -4.63
CA PHE A 499 5.14 -29.19 -3.48
C PHE A 499 3.87 -28.47 -3.95
N LYS A 500 2.85 -29.25 -4.30
CA LYS A 500 1.58 -28.79 -4.86
C LYS A 500 0.43 -29.24 -3.97
N LEU A 501 -0.27 -28.29 -3.37
CA LEU A 501 -1.36 -28.53 -2.43
C LEU A 501 -2.71 -28.13 -3.03
N ASP A 502 -3.54 -29.11 -3.39
CA ASP A 502 -4.94 -28.90 -3.83
C ASP A 502 -5.84 -28.23 -2.76
N THR A 503 -5.32 -28.07 -1.54
CA THR A 503 -5.94 -27.35 -0.44
C THR A 503 -5.69 -25.83 -0.47
N VAL A 504 -4.63 -25.37 -1.16
CA VAL A 504 -4.35 -23.94 -1.35
C VAL A 504 -5.32 -23.42 -2.41
N THR A 505 -6.41 -22.80 -1.96
CA THR A 505 -7.53 -22.39 -2.81
C THR A 505 -8.21 -21.16 -2.21
N ARG A 506 -8.81 -20.33 -3.06
CA ARG A 506 -9.62 -19.18 -2.64
C ARG A 506 -10.74 -19.56 -1.65
N ALA A 507 -11.40 -20.69 -1.88
CA ALA A 507 -12.44 -21.23 -0.99
C ALA A 507 -11.93 -21.80 0.35
N ASN A 508 -10.61 -21.90 0.57
CA ASN A 508 -10.04 -22.15 1.90
C ASN A 508 -9.48 -20.86 2.53
N TYR A 509 -8.95 -19.93 1.72
CA TYR A 509 -8.68 -18.56 2.17
C TYR A 509 -9.93 -17.91 2.76
N GLU A 510 -11.09 -17.98 2.08
CA GLU A 510 -12.37 -17.43 2.55
C GLU A 510 -12.86 -18.04 3.88
N LYS A 511 -12.44 -19.26 4.23
CA LYS A 511 -12.76 -19.88 5.53
C LYS A 511 -11.84 -19.35 6.63
N LEU A 512 -10.59 -19.08 6.31
CA LEU A 512 -9.60 -18.47 7.20
C LEU A 512 -9.96 -17.00 7.47
N ASP A 513 -10.28 -16.25 6.41
CA ASP A 513 -10.84 -14.89 6.46
C ASP A 513 -12.13 -14.83 7.30
N ALA A 514 -13.09 -15.73 7.09
CA ALA A 514 -14.32 -15.77 7.89
C ALA A 514 -14.06 -16.16 9.36
N ALA A 515 -13.10 -17.05 9.63
CA ALA A 515 -12.69 -17.38 11.00
C ALA A 515 -12.02 -16.18 11.68
N TYR A 516 -11.09 -15.51 11.01
CA TYR A 516 -10.46 -14.29 11.50
C TYR A 516 -11.47 -13.16 11.74
N LYS A 517 -12.40 -12.92 10.82
CA LYS A 517 -13.45 -11.88 10.98
C LYS A 517 -14.31 -12.12 12.22
N LYS A 518 -14.54 -13.39 12.58
CA LYS A 518 -15.30 -13.82 13.76
C LYS A 518 -14.49 -13.79 15.07
N ASP A 519 -13.29 -14.38 15.06
CA ASP A 519 -12.52 -14.69 16.27
C ASP A 519 -11.28 -13.80 16.48
N LYS A 520 -10.95 -12.95 15.50
CA LYS A 520 -9.79 -12.02 15.46
C LYS A 520 -8.41 -12.67 15.63
N VAL A 521 -8.33 -13.99 15.50
CA VAL A 521 -7.09 -14.75 15.47
C VAL A 521 -7.24 -15.99 14.58
N ILE A 522 -6.16 -16.38 13.91
CA ILE A 522 -5.98 -17.71 13.33
C ILE A 522 -4.73 -18.32 13.97
N TYR A 523 -4.82 -19.49 14.58
CA TYR A 523 -3.62 -20.20 15.03
C TYR A 523 -2.96 -20.94 13.87
N TYR A 524 -1.62 -20.93 13.83
CA TYR A 524 -0.81 -21.64 12.83
C TYR A 524 -1.26 -23.09 12.67
N ALA A 525 -1.53 -23.77 13.79
CA ALA A 525 -1.99 -25.14 13.79
C ALA A 525 -3.34 -25.34 13.07
N ASP A 526 -4.26 -24.39 13.12
CA ASP A 526 -5.56 -24.48 12.43
C ASP A 526 -5.42 -24.21 10.93
N MET A 527 -4.62 -23.22 10.54
CA MET A 527 -4.30 -22.96 9.12
C MET A 527 -3.56 -24.15 8.49
N ALA A 528 -2.53 -24.66 9.16
CA ALA A 528 -1.76 -25.82 8.71
C ALA A 528 -2.62 -27.10 8.66
N ASN A 529 -3.58 -27.30 9.58
CA ASN A 529 -4.53 -28.42 9.52
C ASN A 529 -5.56 -28.26 8.38
N LEU A 530 -6.08 -27.05 8.11
CA LEU A 530 -6.98 -26.80 6.97
C LEU A 530 -6.27 -27.05 5.64
N LEU A 531 -5.03 -26.57 5.52
CA LEU A 531 -4.18 -26.76 4.35
C LEU A 531 -3.53 -28.16 4.30
N LYS A 532 -3.68 -28.97 5.36
CA LYS A 532 -3.17 -30.34 5.52
C LYS A 532 -1.65 -30.44 5.34
N SER A 533 -0.91 -29.41 5.74
CA SER A 533 0.55 -29.34 5.59
C SER A 533 1.14 -28.31 6.55
N PRO A 534 2.33 -28.56 7.14
CA PRO A 534 3.03 -27.57 7.98
C PRO A 534 3.44 -26.29 7.22
N GLY A 535 3.46 -26.34 5.88
CA GLY A 535 3.90 -25.21 5.07
C GLY A 535 5.41 -25.01 5.05
N PHE A 536 5.82 -24.00 4.31
CA PHE A 536 7.20 -23.61 4.09
C PHE A 536 7.56 -22.38 4.93
N ILE A 537 8.55 -22.51 5.82
CA ILE A 537 9.03 -21.41 6.68
C ILE A 537 9.98 -20.56 5.84
N ARG A 538 9.49 -19.44 5.30
CA ARG A 538 10.32 -18.48 4.55
C ARG A 538 11.27 -17.72 5.46
N GLU A 539 10.77 -17.32 6.62
CA GLU A 539 11.51 -16.55 7.61
C GLU A 539 10.94 -16.78 9.02
N SER A 540 11.79 -16.70 10.04
CA SER A 540 11.41 -16.68 11.45
C SER A 540 12.44 -15.85 12.23
N TYR A 541 11.99 -14.91 13.06
CA TYR A 541 12.87 -14.04 13.85
C TYR A 541 12.23 -13.59 15.16
N GLU A 542 13.08 -13.23 16.11
CA GLU A 542 12.70 -12.57 17.36
C GLU A 542 12.72 -11.05 17.16
N ALA A 543 11.63 -10.40 17.54
CA ALA A 543 11.58 -8.98 17.84
C ALA A 543 10.75 -8.80 19.13
N ASP A 544 11.24 -7.98 20.05
CA ASP A 544 10.51 -7.55 21.25
C ASP A 544 10.02 -8.70 22.16
N GLY A 545 10.74 -9.82 22.15
CA GLY A 545 10.40 -11.05 22.88
C GLY A 545 9.33 -11.92 22.22
N VAL A 546 8.86 -11.57 21.02
CA VAL A 546 7.87 -12.32 20.22
C VAL A 546 8.57 -12.99 19.04
N VAL A 547 8.25 -14.27 18.78
CA VAL A 547 8.77 -15.01 17.62
C VAL A 547 7.82 -14.81 16.43
N LYS A 548 8.20 -13.90 15.53
CA LYS A 548 7.54 -13.59 14.26
C LYS A 548 7.96 -14.63 13.21
N THR A 549 7.00 -15.33 12.58
CA THR A 549 7.28 -16.41 11.61
C THR A 549 6.36 -16.35 10.38
N MET A 550 6.95 -16.38 9.19
CA MET A 550 6.24 -16.40 7.91
C MET A 550 6.21 -17.82 7.32
N TYR A 551 5.00 -18.39 7.23
CA TYR A 551 4.72 -19.65 6.54
C TYR A 551 4.08 -19.41 5.18
N GLN A 552 4.42 -20.24 4.18
CA GLN A 552 3.90 -20.17 2.83
C GLN A 552 3.45 -21.56 2.33
N TRP A 553 2.37 -21.60 1.55
CA TRP A 553 1.80 -22.80 0.96
C TRP A 553 1.48 -22.55 -0.52
N TYR A 554 1.75 -23.55 -1.38
CA TYR A 554 1.72 -23.39 -2.84
C TYR A 554 0.75 -24.36 -3.51
N ALA A 555 -0.02 -23.87 -4.47
CA ALA A 555 -1.02 -24.60 -5.23
C ALA A 555 -0.47 -25.22 -6.53
N PRO A 556 -1.16 -26.19 -7.14
CA PRO A 556 -0.74 -26.80 -8.41
C PRO A 556 -0.71 -25.84 -9.61
N ASN A 557 -1.55 -24.82 -9.60
CA ASN A 557 -1.74 -23.84 -10.68
C ASN A 557 -0.78 -22.63 -10.58
N GLY A 558 -0.25 -22.33 -9.40
CA GLY A 558 0.63 -21.19 -9.14
C GLY A 558 0.20 -20.33 -7.96
N ASP A 559 -1.05 -20.47 -7.49
CA ASP A 559 -1.55 -19.69 -6.34
C ASP A 559 -0.68 -19.92 -5.09
N LYS A 560 -0.41 -18.84 -4.36
CA LYS A 560 0.38 -18.79 -3.12
C LYS A 560 -0.53 -18.31 -1.99
N MET A 561 -0.53 -19.02 -0.87
CA MET A 561 -1.16 -18.56 0.37
C MET A 561 -0.08 -18.41 1.44
N SER A 562 -0.06 -17.28 2.14
CA SER A 562 0.93 -16.96 3.19
C SER A 562 0.23 -16.70 4.51
N GLY A 563 0.93 -17.01 5.60
CA GLY A 563 0.50 -16.73 6.98
C GLY A 563 1.66 -16.19 7.79
N PHE A 564 1.53 -14.96 8.30
CA PHE A 564 2.45 -14.36 9.26
C PHE A 564 1.91 -14.55 10.69
N PHE A 565 2.72 -15.11 11.58
CA PHE A 565 2.31 -15.49 12.93
C PHE A 565 3.27 -14.96 13.98
N LEU A 566 2.72 -14.35 15.03
CA LEU A 566 3.38 -13.94 16.25
C LEU A 566 3.14 -15.04 17.30
N ASP A 567 4.19 -15.73 17.74
CA ASP A 567 4.10 -16.89 18.66
C ASP A 567 3.10 -17.98 18.23
N GLY A 568 2.93 -18.14 16.91
CA GLY A 568 1.98 -19.09 16.31
C GLY A 568 0.53 -18.58 16.19
N ALA A 569 0.26 -17.31 16.48
CA ALA A 569 -1.02 -16.64 16.30
C ALA A 569 -0.94 -15.55 15.21
N LEU A 570 -1.86 -15.59 14.25
CA LEU A 570 -2.06 -14.58 13.21
C LEU A 570 -3.22 -13.70 13.67
N THR A 571 -2.89 -12.49 14.12
CA THR A 571 -3.80 -11.55 14.81
C THR A 571 -4.14 -10.31 13.97
N GLY A 572 -3.59 -10.19 12.76
CA GLY A 572 -3.91 -9.15 11.78
C GLY A 572 -4.34 -9.75 10.43
N MET A 573 -5.35 -9.17 9.77
CA MET A 573 -6.03 -9.82 8.64
C MET A 573 -5.13 -10.02 7.43
N ALA A 574 -4.30 -9.01 7.08
CA ALA A 574 -3.36 -9.11 5.98
C ALA A 574 -2.14 -10.00 6.30
N GLY A 575 -2.01 -10.48 7.55
CA GLY A 575 -1.10 -11.58 7.87
C GLY A 575 -1.52 -12.88 7.15
N LEU A 576 -2.79 -12.98 6.74
CA LEU A 576 -3.32 -14.01 5.83
C LEU A 576 -3.36 -13.44 4.40
N VAL A 577 -2.43 -13.88 3.55
CA VAL A 577 -2.34 -13.43 2.15
C VAL A 577 -2.75 -14.55 1.20
N PHE A 578 -3.48 -14.23 0.13
CA PHE A 578 -3.69 -15.11 -1.03
C PHE A 578 -3.37 -14.38 -2.33
N ILE A 579 -2.36 -14.87 -3.04
CA ILE A 579 -1.87 -14.34 -4.31
C ILE A 579 -2.25 -15.36 -5.40
N PRO A 580 -3.12 -15.01 -6.38
CA PRO A 580 -3.38 -15.84 -7.54
C PRO A 580 -2.12 -16.02 -8.41
N ALA A 581 -2.10 -17.04 -9.27
CA ALA A 581 -1.12 -17.10 -10.36
C ALA A 581 -1.32 -15.95 -11.38
N GLU A 582 -0.20 -15.43 -11.93
CA GLU A 582 -0.15 -14.61 -13.16
C GLU A 582 -0.53 -15.42 -14.41
#